data_AF-A0A140PQM3-F1
#
_entry.id   AF-A0A140PQM3-F1
#
_cell.length_a   1.000
_cell.length_b   1.000
_cell.length_c   1.000
_cell.angle_alpha   90.00
_cell.angle_beta   90.00
_cell.angle_gamma   90.00
#
_symmetry.space_group_name_H-M   'P 1'
#
loop_
_entity.id
_entity.type
_entity.pdbx_description
1 polymer ?
#
loop_
_entity_poly.entity_id
_entity_poly.type
_entity_poly.pdbx_seq_one_letter_code
_entity_poly.pdbx_strand_id
1 'polypeptide(L)'
;MEKIKIGRVVEIEGLNIIIEINEKEISEKINFKVGNQVTPVLINKLISIALLNGKELIGKIEKIVENNRFYTEENFKKQNNKICIFASLIGIYNYYTKKFDEGINNFPFINSEVYSISSEIKKNIMSISSEYKLKIGKSFNDNDVEIFANPDILFGKHLGIFGNTGTGKSCTVTSIIQGLKDRLTDEEGNLVKTSPKIIIFDPNNEYSNAFENTELKFLKIKKEDLKLPHNKLSYIEYYKLFGASQGVQVPILKESLQRNKKIKNDKYSFSDIKGEIDKIIEENSKELDRNNKIVRGNFSYNQWKNWLNPLLNRIEILEQNEELKLIIDYKEEIENTVEKIKNDKENNVFIIELDFDKEELDIIMFIFSKLLYNECKNENIVLVLEEAHRYINEEDIGEYKLGNYYIQKIAREGRKFGISLIVSSQRPSELSKSVVSQCNSFIIHRLTNKSDNEFVYRILSSHSKGYLSLLSGLEKQHALVCGEAFGFTDIIKIETANPTPKSEDPKMIEKWRDNLESF
;
A
#
# COMPACT_ATOMS: atom_id res chain seq x y z
N MET A 1 -11.09 29.38 -21.21
CA MET A 1 -12.56 29.46 -21.35
C MET A 1 -13.09 30.38 -20.27
N GLU A 2 -14.04 31.24 -20.61
CA GLU A 2 -14.77 32.08 -19.65
C GLU A 2 -15.47 31.22 -18.60
N LYS A 3 -15.50 31.71 -17.35
CA LYS A 3 -16.19 31.04 -16.25
C LYS A 3 -17.69 31.06 -16.51
N ILE A 4 -18.33 29.90 -16.34
CA ILE A 4 -19.78 29.78 -16.52
C ILE A 4 -20.45 30.03 -15.17
N LYS A 5 -21.36 31.00 -15.10
CA LYS A 5 -22.17 31.22 -13.90
C LYS A 5 -23.08 30.02 -13.66
N ILE A 6 -23.02 29.48 -12.45
CA ILE A 6 -23.80 28.31 -12.01
C ILE A 6 -25.05 28.74 -11.22
N GLY A 7 -24.92 29.76 -10.39
CA GLY A 7 -26.01 30.15 -9.51
C GLY A 7 -25.56 31.12 -8.42
N ARG A 8 -26.29 31.11 -7.31
CA ARG A 8 -26.00 31.95 -6.13
C ARG A 8 -26.12 31.16 -4.84
N VAL A 9 -25.30 31.50 -3.86
CA VAL A 9 -25.38 30.93 -2.51
C VAL A 9 -26.67 31.39 -1.85
N VAL A 10 -27.50 30.46 -1.37
CA VAL A 10 -28.74 30.75 -0.64
C VAL A 10 -28.66 30.37 0.83
N GLU A 11 -27.78 29.45 1.19
CA GLU A 11 -27.59 28.97 2.56
C GLU A 11 -26.13 28.61 2.80
N ILE A 12 -25.67 28.82 4.04
CA ILE A 12 -24.32 28.49 4.51
C ILE A 12 -24.45 27.84 5.88
N GLU A 13 -24.04 26.58 5.98
CA GLU A 13 -24.03 25.79 7.22
C GLU A 13 -22.62 25.23 7.44
N GLY A 14 -21.80 25.97 8.18
CA GLY A 14 -20.38 25.63 8.36
C GLY A 14 -19.69 25.54 7.00
N LEU A 15 -19.07 24.40 6.70
CA LEU A 15 -18.38 24.14 5.43
C LEU A 15 -19.32 23.78 4.29
N ASN A 16 -20.61 23.62 4.53
CA ASN A 16 -21.57 23.27 3.49
C ASN A 16 -22.31 24.52 3.02
N ILE A 17 -22.55 24.60 1.72
CA ILE A 17 -23.34 25.67 1.11
C ILE A 17 -24.43 25.08 0.22
N ILE A 18 -25.56 25.79 0.14
CA ILE A 18 -26.61 25.51 -0.82
C ILE A 18 -26.60 26.60 -1.87
N ILE A 19 -26.64 26.19 -3.13
CA ILE A 19 -26.56 27.05 -4.30
C ILE A 19 -27.84 26.86 -5.09
N GLU A 20 -28.58 27.94 -5.30
CA GLU A 20 -29.77 27.95 -6.15
C GLU A 20 -29.33 28.21 -7.60
N ILE A 21 -29.72 27.29 -8.50
CA ILE A 21 -29.51 27.45 -9.94
C ILE A 21 -30.54 28.44 -10.50
N ASN A 22 -30.09 29.36 -11.35
CA ASN A 22 -30.98 30.24 -12.11
C ASN A 22 -31.41 29.54 -13.41
N GLU A 23 -32.69 29.13 -13.50
CA GLU A 23 -33.24 28.28 -14.58
C GLU A 23 -32.97 28.78 -16.00
N LYS A 24 -32.89 30.11 -16.22
CA LYS A 24 -32.81 30.70 -17.57
C LYS A 24 -31.46 30.51 -18.28
N GLU A 25 -30.35 30.38 -17.55
CA GLU A 25 -29.00 30.33 -18.18
C GLU A 25 -28.45 28.91 -18.33
N ILE A 26 -28.96 27.97 -17.51
CA ILE A 26 -28.41 26.61 -17.44
C ILE A 26 -29.27 25.62 -18.22
N SER A 27 -30.60 25.77 -18.26
CA SER A 27 -31.47 24.88 -19.06
C SER A 27 -31.16 24.95 -20.57
N GLU A 28 -30.83 26.13 -21.10
CA GLU A 28 -30.39 26.30 -22.49
C GLU A 28 -29.02 25.67 -22.79
N LYS A 29 -28.15 25.51 -21.77
CA LYS A 29 -26.80 24.92 -21.90
C LYS A 29 -26.69 23.46 -21.44
N ILE A 30 -27.64 22.99 -20.62
CA ILE A 30 -27.81 21.58 -20.21
C ILE A 30 -28.58 20.79 -21.27
N ASN A 31 -29.24 21.45 -22.23
CA ASN A 31 -29.81 20.79 -23.40
C ASN A 31 -28.70 20.11 -24.22
N PHE A 32 -28.48 18.85 -23.88
CA PHE A 32 -27.62 17.84 -24.47
C PHE A 32 -27.34 18.09 -25.96
N LYS A 33 -26.13 18.60 -26.25
CA LYS A 33 -25.52 18.49 -27.58
C LYS A 33 -24.31 17.58 -27.49
N VAL A 34 -24.40 16.48 -28.23
CA VAL A 34 -23.35 15.49 -28.50
C VAL A 34 -22.06 16.21 -28.95
N GLY A 35 -20.96 16.01 -28.21
CA GLY A 35 -19.62 16.56 -28.51
C GLY A 35 -18.91 17.16 -27.29
N ASN A 36 -17.62 17.55 -27.46
CA ASN A 36 -16.62 18.03 -26.47
C ASN A 36 -17.01 19.24 -25.56
N GLN A 37 -18.26 19.40 -25.11
CA GLN A 37 -18.65 20.46 -24.18
C GLN A 37 -18.74 19.96 -22.73
N VAL A 38 -18.09 20.72 -21.83
CA VAL A 38 -17.95 20.44 -20.40
C VAL A 38 -19.25 20.80 -19.67
N THR A 39 -19.97 19.81 -19.14
CA THR A 39 -21.11 20.06 -18.24
C THR A 39 -20.61 20.74 -16.96
N PRO A 40 -21.04 21.98 -16.64
CA PRO A 40 -20.48 22.70 -15.49
C PRO A 40 -21.01 22.21 -14.14
N VAL A 41 -22.15 21.49 -14.14
CA VAL A 41 -22.83 21.01 -12.94
C VAL A 41 -22.89 19.49 -12.95
N LEU A 42 -22.01 18.86 -12.18
CA LEU A 42 -21.96 17.42 -11.95
C LEU A 42 -21.46 17.17 -10.52
N ILE A 43 -21.85 16.05 -9.91
CA ILE A 43 -21.27 15.61 -8.63
C ILE A 43 -19.75 15.53 -8.77
N ASN A 44 -19.04 15.97 -7.74
CA ASN A 44 -17.60 16.16 -7.64
C ASN A 44 -16.96 17.24 -8.50
N LYS A 45 -17.72 18.00 -9.32
CA LYS A 45 -17.13 19.15 -9.98
C LYS A 45 -16.82 20.24 -8.97
N LEU A 46 -15.68 20.90 -9.21
CA LEU A 46 -15.26 22.04 -8.44
C LEU A 46 -15.96 23.30 -8.95
N ILE A 47 -16.28 24.17 -8.00
CA ILE A 47 -16.92 25.48 -8.20
C ILE A 47 -16.07 26.56 -7.54
N SER A 48 -16.17 27.78 -8.05
CA SER A 48 -15.47 28.94 -7.51
C SER A 48 -16.46 30.03 -7.08
N ILE A 49 -16.16 30.67 -5.97
CA ILE A 49 -16.85 31.86 -5.47
C ILE A 49 -15.79 32.94 -5.29
N ALA A 50 -15.97 34.08 -5.97
CA ALA A 50 -15.01 35.17 -5.86
C ALA A 50 -14.99 35.73 -4.43
N LEU A 51 -13.80 35.89 -3.87
CA LEU A 51 -13.59 36.60 -2.61
C LEU A 51 -13.00 37.98 -2.89
N LEU A 52 -13.08 38.86 -1.90
CA LEU A 52 -12.35 40.12 -1.91
C LEU A 52 -10.83 39.81 -1.96
N ASN A 53 -10.05 40.64 -2.67
CA ASN A 53 -8.58 40.60 -2.74
C ASN A 53 -7.94 39.59 -3.70
N GLY A 54 -8.59 39.26 -4.82
CA GLY A 54 -7.99 38.41 -5.88
C GLY A 54 -7.81 36.95 -5.46
N LYS A 55 -8.64 36.49 -4.53
CA LYS A 55 -8.72 35.08 -4.11
C LYS A 55 -10.07 34.52 -4.50
N GLU A 56 -10.14 33.20 -4.61
CA GLU A 56 -11.40 32.49 -4.83
C GLU A 56 -11.56 31.37 -3.83
N LEU A 57 -12.77 31.26 -3.31
CA LEU A 57 -13.17 30.13 -2.51
C LEU A 57 -13.55 28.99 -3.45
N ILE A 58 -12.93 27.84 -3.25
CA ILE A 58 -13.17 26.64 -4.03
C ILE A 58 -14.09 25.72 -3.22
N GLY A 59 -15.19 25.31 -3.85
CA GLY A 59 -16.10 24.29 -3.33
C GLY A 59 -16.21 23.11 -4.28
N LYS A 60 -16.82 22.03 -3.80
CA LYS A 60 -17.09 20.81 -4.58
C LYS A 60 -18.55 20.43 -4.45
N ILE A 61 -19.16 20.10 -5.59
CA ILE A 61 -20.55 19.67 -5.64
C ILE A 61 -20.67 18.27 -5.05
N GLU A 62 -21.45 18.11 -3.98
CA GLU A 62 -21.67 16.82 -3.32
C GLU A 62 -23.02 16.21 -3.73
N LYS A 63 -24.04 17.05 -3.93
CA LYS A 63 -25.41 16.60 -4.21
C LYS A 63 -26.17 17.62 -5.03
N ILE A 64 -27.02 17.14 -5.93
CA ILE A 64 -27.92 17.97 -6.74
C ILE A 64 -29.35 17.48 -6.47
N VAL A 65 -30.26 18.41 -6.16
CA VAL A 65 -31.65 18.12 -5.81
C VAL A 65 -32.58 19.08 -6.55
N GLU A 66 -33.67 18.55 -7.10
CA GLU A 66 -34.79 19.36 -7.57
C GLU A 66 -35.71 19.67 -6.39
N ASN A 67 -36.04 20.96 -6.18
CA ASN A 67 -36.80 21.43 -5.03
C ASN A 67 -38.30 21.12 -5.17
N ASN A 68 -38.65 19.83 -5.10
CA ASN A 68 -40.02 19.31 -4.95
C ASN A 68 -40.17 18.37 -3.74
N ARG A 69 -39.21 18.36 -2.80
CA ARG A 69 -39.22 17.46 -1.63
C ARG A 69 -39.80 18.07 -0.34
N PHE A 70 -40.38 19.26 -0.40
CA PHE A 70 -40.96 19.93 0.78
C PHE A 70 -42.34 20.55 0.50
N TYR A 71 -43.34 19.78 0.06
CA TYR A 71 -44.73 20.23 0.19
C TYR A 71 -45.67 19.07 0.54
N THR A 72 -46.35 19.26 1.67
CA THR A 72 -47.62 18.63 2.05
C THR A 72 -48.71 18.96 1.02
N GLU A 73 -49.70 18.07 0.89
CA GLU A 73 -50.68 17.92 -0.20
C GLU A 73 -51.58 19.14 -0.55
N GLU A 74 -51.39 20.34 -0.01
CA GLU A 74 -52.44 21.38 -0.05
C GLU A 74 -52.23 22.59 -0.98
N ASN A 75 -51.18 22.70 -1.80
CA ASN A 75 -51.09 23.84 -2.73
C ASN A 75 -50.51 23.51 -4.11
N PHE A 76 -51.38 23.09 -5.03
CA PHE A 76 -51.10 23.08 -6.48
C PHE A 76 -51.05 24.51 -7.04
N LYS A 77 -49.98 25.25 -6.74
CA LYS A 77 -49.48 26.31 -7.63
C LYS A 77 -48.24 25.76 -8.33
N LYS A 78 -48.17 25.85 -9.66
CA LYS A 78 -46.92 25.71 -10.43
C LYS A 78 -45.90 26.70 -9.85
N GLN A 79 -45.07 26.26 -8.91
CA GLN A 79 -43.82 26.95 -8.59
C GLN A 79 -42.79 26.51 -9.62
N ASN A 80 -41.93 27.43 -10.05
CA ASN A 80 -40.78 27.10 -10.88
C ASN A 80 -39.91 26.06 -10.15
N ASN A 81 -39.56 24.97 -10.83
CA ASN A 81 -38.77 23.88 -10.28
C ASN A 81 -37.32 24.32 -10.07
N LYS A 82 -37.03 24.90 -8.91
CA LYS A 82 -35.67 25.32 -8.58
C LYS A 82 -34.77 24.11 -8.32
N ILE A 83 -33.62 24.07 -8.97
CA ILE A 83 -32.57 23.08 -8.67
C ILE A 83 -31.63 23.67 -7.62
N CYS A 84 -31.40 22.92 -6.56
CA CYS A 84 -30.45 23.26 -5.50
C CYS A 84 -29.24 22.34 -5.56
N ILE A 85 -28.05 22.93 -5.53
CA ILE A 85 -26.78 22.22 -5.45
C ILE A 85 -26.26 22.36 -4.02
N PHE A 86 -25.95 21.24 -3.38
CA PHE A 86 -25.23 21.19 -2.12
C PHE A 86 -23.76 21.02 -2.44
N ALA A 87 -22.93 21.93 -1.94
CA ALA A 87 -21.49 21.89 -2.13
C ALA A 87 -20.76 22.02 -0.80
N SER A 88 -19.62 21.36 -0.70
CA SER A 88 -18.68 21.49 0.41
C SER A 88 -17.59 22.50 0.04
N LEU A 89 -17.25 23.41 0.93
CA LEU A 89 -16.14 24.35 0.79
C LEU A 89 -14.84 23.60 1.12
N ILE A 90 -13.85 23.67 0.22
CA ILE A 90 -12.62 22.88 0.34
C ILE A 90 -11.42 23.75 0.69
N GLY A 91 -11.27 24.89 0.02
CA GLY A 91 -10.04 25.67 0.12
C GLY A 91 -10.09 27.00 -0.61
N ILE A 92 -8.96 27.69 -0.64
CA ILE A 92 -8.84 29.02 -1.25
C ILE A 92 -7.73 29.01 -2.30
N TYR A 93 -8.07 29.47 -3.50
CA TYR A 93 -7.13 29.68 -4.59
C TYR A 93 -6.70 31.15 -4.65
N ASN A 94 -5.40 31.40 -4.80
CA ASN A 94 -4.85 32.74 -4.95
C ASN A 94 -4.32 32.95 -6.38
N TYR A 95 -4.90 33.93 -7.10
CA TYR A 95 -4.53 34.21 -8.48
C TYR A 95 -3.10 34.69 -8.66
N TYR A 96 -2.55 35.41 -7.69
CA TYR A 96 -1.20 35.99 -7.78
C TYR A 96 -0.12 34.94 -7.57
N THR A 97 -0.31 34.04 -6.61
CA THR A 97 0.67 32.98 -6.30
C THR A 97 0.43 31.71 -7.10
N LYS A 98 -0.72 31.58 -7.77
CA LYS A 98 -1.22 30.35 -8.41
C LYS A 98 -1.25 29.15 -7.46
N LYS A 99 -1.33 29.39 -6.15
CA LYS A 99 -1.39 28.34 -5.12
C LYS A 99 -2.82 28.12 -4.66
N PHE A 100 -3.13 26.86 -4.40
CA PHE A 100 -4.33 26.42 -3.73
C PHE A 100 -3.96 25.97 -2.32
N ASP A 101 -4.61 26.56 -1.32
CA ASP A 101 -4.47 26.18 0.08
C ASP A 101 -5.72 25.40 0.50
N GLU A 102 -5.54 24.16 0.98
CA GLU A 102 -6.62 23.40 1.58
C GLU A 102 -7.04 24.02 2.92
N GLY A 103 -8.35 24.10 3.14
CA GLY A 103 -8.93 24.81 4.26
C GLY A 103 -9.33 26.24 3.93
N ILE A 104 -10.32 26.73 4.64
CA ILE A 104 -10.89 28.06 4.42
C ILE A 104 -10.70 28.91 5.66
N ASN A 105 -10.40 30.19 5.46
CA ASN A 105 -10.37 31.19 6.54
C ASN A 105 -11.44 32.27 6.37
N ASN A 106 -12.17 32.24 5.26
CA ASN A 106 -13.26 33.15 4.93
C ASN A 106 -14.44 32.35 4.38
N PHE A 107 -15.65 32.73 4.79
CA PHE A 107 -16.90 32.18 4.25
C PHE A 107 -17.46 33.11 3.17
N PRO A 108 -18.22 32.58 2.19
CA PRO A 108 -18.92 33.43 1.23
C PRO A 108 -20.07 34.17 1.92
N PHE A 109 -20.63 35.18 1.24
CA PHE A 109 -21.89 35.80 1.69
C PHE A 109 -23.09 35.12 1.04
N ILE A 110 -24.26 35.21 1.67
CA ILE A 110 -25.53 34.89 1.00
C ILE A 110 -25.66 35.77 -0.25
N ASN A 111 -26.19 35.20 -1.32
CA ASN A 111 -26.25 35.74 -2.68
C ASN A 111 -24.92 35.88 -3.41
N SER A 112 -23.80 35.41 -2.86
CA SER A 112 -22.55 35.33 -3.62
C SER A 112 -22.75 34.51 -4.89
N GLU A 113 -22.24 35.01 -6.01
CA GLU A 113 -22.33 34.32 -7.28
C GLU A 113 -21.34 33.14 -7.34
N VAL A 114 -21.81 32.03 -7.88
CA VAL A 114 -21.06 30.79 -8.01
C VAL A 114 -20.76 30.52 -9.48
N TYR A 115 -19.52 30.14 -9.76
CA TYR A 115 -19.00 29.93 -11.11
C TYR A 115 -18.33 28.57 -11.27
N SER A 116 -18.30 28.05 -12.49
CA SER A 116 -17.43 26.93 -12.84
C SER A 116 -15.95 27.33 -12.75
N ILE A 117 -15.09 26.36 -12.46
CA ILE A 117 -13.64 26.57 -12.45
C ILE A 117 -13.09 26.51 -13.88
N SER A 118 -12.12 27.38 -14.19
CA SER A 118 -11.39 27.35 -15.46
C SER A 118 -10.35 26.22 -15.48
N SER A 119 -10.04 25.69 -16.66
CA SER A 119 -9.04 24.61 -16.80
C SER A 119 -7.66 24.99 -16.22
N GLU A 120 -7.29 26.27 -16.27
CA GLU A 120 -6.03 26.76 -15.66
C GLU A 120 -6.05 26.65 -14.13
N ILE A 121 -7.10 27.15 -13.48
CA ILE A 121 -7.21 27.05 -12.01
C ILE A 121 -7.28 25.58 -11.59
N LYS A 122 -8.04 24.75 -12.32
CA LYS A 122 -8.12 23.32 -12.04
C LYS A 122 -6.74 22.65 -12.14
N LYS A 123 -5.97 22.95 -13.19
CA LYS A 123 -4.60 22.46 -13.36
C LYS A 123 -3.69 22.90 -12.21
N ASN A 124 -3.83 24.13 -11.72
CA ASN A 124 -3.05 24.63 -10.59
C ASN A 124 -3.47 23.99 -9.26
N ILE A 125 -4.77 23.75 -9.03
CA ILE A 125 -5.26 23.02 -7.84
C ILE A 125 -4.73 21.58 -7.84
N MET A 126 -4.70 20.93 -9.00
CA MET A 126 -4.20 19.56 -9.15
C MET A 126 -2.67 19.48 -9.28
N SER A 127 -1.99 20.62 -9.31
CA SER A 127 -0.54 20.67 -9.47
C SER A 127 0.16 20.22 -8.19
N ILE A 128 1.39 19.76 -8.35
CA ILE A 128 2.21 19.29 -7.24
C ILE A 128 3.49 20.11 -7.20
N SER A 129 3.88 20.51 -5.99
CA SER A 129 5.16 21.15 -5.72
C SER A 129 6.25 20.07 -5.65
N SER A 130 6.92 19.83 -6.77
CA SER A 130 7.98 18.82 -6.90
C SER A 130 8.84 19.10 -8.12
N GLU A 131 10.15 18.87 -7.98
CA GLU A 131 11.14 18.94 -9.07
C GLU A 131 10.80 17.90 -10.16
N TYR A 132 10.31 16.73 -9.75
CA TYR A 132 9.90 15.65 -10.63
C TYR A 132 8.42 15.35 -10.51
N LYS A 133 7.78 14.98 -11.61
CA LYS A 133 6.35 14.63 -11.67
C LYS A 133 6.18 13.34 -12.44
N LEU A 134 5.46 12.40 -11.86
CA LEU A 134 5.10 11.14 -12.51
C LEU A 134 3.63 11.20 -12.93
N LYS A 135 3.33 11.02 -14.23
CA LYS A 135 1.94 10.96 -14.68
C LYS A 135 1.28 9.62 -14.27
N ILE A 136 0.19 9.72 -13.52
CA ILE A 136 -0.53 8.57 -12.96
C ILE A 136 -1.80 8.26 -13.76
N GLY A 137 -2.47 9.27 -14.29
CA GLY A 137 -3.75 9.08 -14.96
C GLY A 137 -4.43 10.37 -15.38
N LYS A 138 -5.74 10.28 -15.59
CA LYS A 138 -6.61 11.40 -15.98
C LYS A 138 -7.80 11.50 -15.03
N SER A 139 -8.24 12.72 -14.72
CA SER A 139 -9.41 12.96 -13.85
C SER A 139 -10.67 12.34 -14.46
N PHE A 140 -11.45 11.63 -13.64
CA PHE A 140 -12.69 10.96 -14.07
C PHE A 140 -13.75 11.94 -14.59
N ASN A 141 -13.86 13.11 -13.96
CA ASN A 141 -14.89 14.10 -14.31
C ASN A 141 -14.52 14.95 -15.52
N ASP A 142 -13.22 15.07 -15.84
CA ASP A 142 -12.73 15.85 -16.97
C ASP A 142 -11.48 15.16 -17.57
N ASN A 143 -11.71 14.33 -18.58
CA ASN A 143 -10.71 13.45 -19.21
C ASN A 143 -9.48 14.18 -19.82
N ASP A 144 -9.55 15.50 -20.00
CA ASP A 144 -8.45 16.31 -20.52
C ASP A 144 -7.47 16.73 -19.43
N VAL A 145 -7.80 16.49 -18.16
CA VAL A 145 -6.95 16.88 -17.03
C VAL A 145 -6.09 15.72 -16.58
N GLU A 146 -4.79 15.85 -16.85
CA GLU A 146 -3.78 14.90 -16.41
C GLU A 146 -3.48 15.05 -14.92
N ILE A 147 -3.34 13.93 -14.24
CA ILE A 147 -3.05 13.85 -12.82
C ILE A 147 -1.65 13.26 -12.65
N PHE A 148 -0.83 14.00 -11.93
CA PHE A 148 0.54 13.64 -11.61
C PHE A 148 0.64 13.23 -10.13
N ALA A 149 1.75 12.61 -9.76
CA ALA A 149 2.18 12.39 -8.39
C ALA A 149 3.63 12.86 -8.20
N ASN A 150 3.97 13.29 -6.98
CA ASN A 150 5.35 13.49 -6.56
C ASN A 150 6.01 12.11 -6.38
N PRO A 151 7.01 11.74 -7.20
CA PRO A 151 7.63 10.42 -7.15
C PRO A 151 8.43 10.20 -5.86
N ASP A 152 9.10 11.22 -5.31
CA ASP A 152 9.84 11.11 -4.06
C ASP A 152 8.92 10.83 -2.87
N ILE A 153 7.69 11.33 -2.91
CA ILE A 153 6.68 11.02 -1.91
C ILE A 153 6.07 9.64 -2.18
N LEU A 154 5.67 9.37 -3.42
CA LEU A 154 5.00 8.14 -3.83
C LEU A 154 5.85 6.90 -3.54
N PHE A 155 7.16 6.97 -3.81
CA PHE A 155 8.12 5.88 -3.59
C PHE A 155 8.97 6.06 -2.32
N GLY A 156 8.92 7.21 -1.65
CA GLY A 156 9.73 7.49 -0.45
C GLY A 156 8.97 7.57 0.88
N LYS A 157 7.64 7.67 0.86
CA LYS A 157 6.80 7.84 2.08
C LYS A 157 5.70 6.79 2.25
N HIS A 158 5.95 5.58 1.75
CA HIS A 158 5.03 4.44 1.76
C HIS A 158 3.68 4.71 1.05
N LEU A 159 3.21 3.74 0.27
CA LEU A 159 1.99 3.84 -0.53
C LEU A 159 1.04 2.69 -0.20
N GLY A 160 -0.23 2.99 0.09
CA GLY A 160 -1.28 1.98 0.16
C GLY A 160 -2.04 1.87 -1.17
N ILE A 161 -2.20 0.66 -1.71
CA ILE A 161 -3.02 0.41 -2.91
C ILE A 161 -4.10 -0.61 -2.54
N PHE A 162 -5.35 -0.18 -2.51
CA PHE A 162 -6.45 -1.00 -1.99
C PHE A 162 -7.57 -1.18 -3.00
N GLY A 163 -8.25 -2.33 -2.96
CA GLY A 163 -9.37 -2.62 -3.85
C GLY A 163 -9.70 -4.10 -3.97
N ASN A 164 -10.94 -4.41 -4.33
CA ASN A 164 -11.39 -5.79 -4.55
C ASN A 164 -10.57 -6.48 -5.67
N THR A 165 -10.66 -7.80 -5.77
CA THR A 165 -10.08 -8.58 -6.88
C THR A 165 -10.58 -8.08 -8.24
N GLY A 166 -9.70 -8.06 -9.24
CA GLY A 166 -10.04 -7.67 -10.61
C GLY A 166 -10.26 -6.16 -10.86
N THR A 167 -10.09 -5.31 -9.85
CA THR A 167 -10.33 -3.86 -9.97
C THR A 167 -9.19 -3.08 -10.64
N GLY A 168 -7.97 -3.63 -10.64
CA GLY A 168 -6.80 -3.02 -11.27
C GLY A 168 -5.63 -2.72 -10.35
N LYS A 169 -5.57 -3.29 -9.13
CA LYS A 169 -4.45 -3.13 -8.18
C LYS A 169 -3.09 -3.47 -8.80
N SER A 170 -2.88 -4.71 -9.24
CA SER A 170 -1.59 -5.15 -9.81
C SER A 170 -1.22 -4.30 -11.04
N CYS A 171 -2.19 -3.99 -11.90
CA CYS A 171 -1.99 -3.11 -13.05
C CYS A 171 -1.57 -1.69 -12.64
N THR A 172 -2.11 -1.16 -11.54
CA THR A 172 -1.71 0.15 -11.00
C THR A 172 -0.28 0.13 -10.49
N VAL A 173 0.09 -0.88 -9.70
CA VAL A 173 1.47 -1.09 -9.22
C VAL A 173 2.42 -1.16 -10.40
N THR A 174 2.15 -2.01 -11.39
CA THR A 174 2.97 -2.11 -12.60
C THR A 174 3.04 -0.78 -13.34
N SER A 175 1.90 -0.12 -13.54
CA SER A 175 1.82 1.12 -14.31
C SER A 175 2.67 2.22 -13.69
N ILE A 176 2.61 2.42 -12.37
CA ILE A 176 3.43 3.44 -11.71
C ILE A 176 4.93 3.11 -11.79
N ILE A 177 5.29 1.81 -11.73
CA ILE A 177 6.69 1.37 -11.84
C ILE A 177 7.22 1.60 -13.26
N GLN A 178 6.50 1.12 -14.29
CA GLN A 178 6.85 1.38 -15.70
C GLN A 178 6.89 2.88 -16.00
N GLY A 179 6.00 3.65 -15.38
CA GLY A 179 5.94 5.10 -15.53
C GLY A 179 7.23 5.83 -15.12
N LEU A 180 8.07 5.24 -14.26
CA LEU A 180 9.39 5.81 -13.92
C LEU A 180 10.35 5.90 -15.11
N LYS A 181 10.08 5.17 -16.19
CA LYS A 181 10.81 5.25 -17.46
C LYS A 181 10.11 6.13 -18.49
N ASP A 182 8.81 5.94 -18.65
CA ASP A 182 8.10 6.47 -19.83
C ASP A 182 7.30 7.75 -19.55
N ARG A 183 7.07 8.08 -18.27
CA ARG A 183 6.13 9.15 -17.85
C ARG A 183 6.64 10.03 -16.71
N LEU A 184 7.91 9.87 -16.33
CA LEU A 184 8.57 10.71 -15.36
C LEU A 184 9.18 11.93 -16.05
N THR A 185 8.80 13.11 -15.59
CA THR A 185 9.26 14.38 -16.17
C THR A 185 9.79 15.34 -15.12
N ASP A 186 10.72 16.21 -15.50
CA ASP A 186 11.15 17.37 -14.70
C ASP A 186 10.12 18.51 -14.74
N GLU A 187 10.44 19.67 -14.14
CA GLU A 187 9.55 20.83 -14.14
C GLU A 187 9.29 21.43 -15.53
N GLU A 188 10.23 21.25 -16.46
CA GLU A 188 10.17 21.74 -17.84
C GLU A 188 9.39 20.80 -18.77
N GLY A 189 9.12 19.56 -18.32
CA GLY A 189 8.42 18.53 -19.06
C GLY A 189 9.33 17.58 -19.83
N ASN A 190 10.64 17.61 -19.60
CA ASN A 190 11.58 16.68 -20.21
C ASN A 190 11.51 15.32 -19.51
N LEU A 191 11.60 14.23 -20.28
CA LEU A 191 11.64 12.88 -19.71
C LEU A 191 12.92 12.65 -18.90
N VAL A 192 12.76 12.09 -17.71
CA VAL A 192 13.86 11.80 -16.78
C VAL A 192 14.10 10.30 -16.71
N LYS A 193 15.32 9.87 -17.04
CA LYS A 193 15.71 8.47 -16.94
C LYS A 193 16.13 8.13 -15.52
N THR A 194 15.55 7.06 -14.98
CA THR A 194 15.88 6.53 -13.65
C THR A 194 16.32 5.07 -13.73
N SER A 195 16.94 4.56 -12.67
CA SER A 195 17.28 3.14 -12.52
C SER A 195 16.79 2.67 -11.15
N PRO A 196 15.48 2.44 -10.98
CA PRO A 196 14.92 2.10 -9.67
C PRO A 196 15.36 0.71 -9.23
N LYS A 197 15.35 0.46 -7.92
CA LYS A 197 15.56 -0.86 -7.30
C LYS A 197 14.30 -1.26 -6.54
N ILE A 198 13.52 -2.15 -7.15
CA ILE A 198 12.18 -2.52 -6.68
C ILE A 198 12.13 -4.01 -6.43
N ILE A 199 11.65 -4.41 -5.26
CA ILE A 199 11.43 -5.81 -4.91
C ILE A 199 9.93 -6.03 -4.86
N ILE A 200 9.42 -7.00 -5.63
CA ILE A 200 8.00 -7.35 -5.67
C ILE A 200 7.82 -8.73 -5.09
N PHE A 201 7.03 -8.82 -4.04
CA PHE A 201 6.56 -10.08 -3.47
C PHE A 201 5.31 -10.50 -4.20
N ASP A 202 5.42 -11.54 -5.03
CA ASP A 202 4.41 -11.94 -6.01
C ASP A 202 3.84 -13.33 -5.66
N PRO A 203 2.82 -13.40 -4.78
CA PRO A 203 2.24 -14.68 -4.38
C PRO A 203 1.44 -15.37 -5.48
N ASN A 204 1.04 -14.64 -6.53
CA ASN A 204 0.21 -15.16 -7.63
C ASN A 204 0.99 -15.32 -8.95
N ASN A 205 2.28 -14.98 -8.96
CA ASN A 205 3.15 -15.02 -10.15
C ASN A 205 2.60 -14.21 -11.35
N GLU A 206 2.05 -13.02 -11.07
CA GLU A 206 1.39 -12.15 -12.06
C GLU A 206 2.36 -11.18 -12.76
N TYR A 207 3.48 -10.82 -12.13
CA TYR A 207 4.25 -9.63 -12.47
C TYR A 207 5.29 -9.81 -13.57
N SER A 208 5.79 -11.03 -13.78
CA SER A 208 6.89 -11.27 -14.75
C SER A 208 6.52 -10.77 -16.16
N ASN A 209 5.29 -11.06 -16.61
CA ASN A 209 4.77 -10.63 -17.90
C ASN A 209 4.77 -9.11 -18.07
N ALA A 210 4.57 -8.39 -16.96
CA ALA A 210 4.46 -6.95 -16.94
C ALA A 210 5.81 -6.24 -17.22
N PHE A 211 6.93 -6.95 -17.13
CA PHE A 211 8.26 -6.37 -17.38
C PHE A 211 8.96 -6.99 -18.60
N GLU A 212 8.33 -7.97 -19.25
CA GLU A 212 8.79 -8.51 -20.52
C GLU A 212 8.83 -7.41 -21.59
N ASN A 213 9.93 -7.32 -22.34
CA ASN A 213 10.12 -6.33 -23.42
C ASN A 213 10.03 -4.86 -22.98
N THR A 214 10.21 -4.56 -21.69
CA THR A 214 10.31 -3.17 -21.18
C THR A 214 11.77 -2.75 -21.02
N GLU A 215 12.05 -1.44 -20.90
CA GLU A 215 13.39 -0.96 -20.54
C GLU A 215 13.81 -1.31 -19.10
N LEU A 216 12.85 -1.69 -18.25
CA LEU A 216 13.11 -2.14 -16.88
C LEU A 216 13.50 -3.62 -16.92
N LYS A 217 14.78 -3.89 -16.73
CA LYS A 217 15.27 -5.26 -16.57
C LYS A 217 14.73 -5.85 -15.26
N PHE A 218 14.28 -7.09 -15.31
CA PHE A 218 13.79 -7.79 -14.14
C PHE A 218 14.48 -9.14 -13.94
N LEU A 219 14.64 -9.52 -12.67
CA LEU A 219 15.08 -10.84 -12.24
C LEU A 219 13.94 -11.52 -11.48
N LYS A 220 13.47 -12.67 -11.98
CA LYS A 220 12.57 -13.54 -11.23
C LYS A 220 13.39 -14.44 -10.30
N ILE A 221 13.08 -14.42 -9.01
CA ILE A 221 13.66 -15.28 -7.98
C ILE A 221 12.58 -16.28 -7.57
N LYS A 222 12.80 -17.55 -7.91
CA LYS A 222 11.88 -18.62 -7.55
C LYS A 222 12.01 -18.99 -6.08
N LYS A 223 11.02 -19.71 -5.57
CA LYS A 223 11.00 -20.16 -4.17
C LYS A 223 12.24 -21.00 -3.79
N GLU A 224 12.67 -21.90 -4.67
CA GLU A 224 13.84 -22.76 -4.47
C GLU A 224 15.18 -22.01 -4.47
N ASP A 225 15.21 -20.84 -5.13
CA ASP A 225 16.38 -19.98 -5.26
C ASP A 225 16.53 -19.02 -4.07
N LEU A 226 15.54 -18.96 -3.17
CA LEU A 226 15.63 -18.15 -1.96
C LEU A 226 16.72 -18.68 -1.02
N LYS A 227 17.48 -17.74 -0.46
CA LYS A 227 18.58 -17.97 0.46
C LYS A 227 18.50 -16.91 1.56
N LEU A 228 17.91 -17.29 2.70
CA LEU A 228 17.60 -16.43 3.84
C LEU A 228 18.17 -17.01 5.14
N PRO A 229 19.47 -16.83 5.42
CA PRO A 229 20.18 -17.63 6.40
C PRO A 229 19.73 -17.26 7.81
N HIS A 230 19.22 -18.26 8.55
CA HIS A 230 18.70 -18.03 9.90
C HIS A 230 19.80 -17.62 10.90
N ASN A 231 21.08 -17.90 10.62
CA ASN A 231 22.21 -17.59 11.51
C ASN A 231 22.43 -16.08 11.73
N LYS A 232 21.85 -15.25 10.87
CA LYS A 232 21.79 -13.78 11.01
C LYS A 232 20.82 -13.36 12.12
N LEU A 233 20.00 -14.26 12.66
CA LEU A 233 19.13 -14.02 13.81
C LEU A 233 19.94 -13.88 15.11
N SER A 234 19.50 -12.93 15.95
CA SER A 234 19.95 -12.76 17.33
C SER A 234 19.24 -13.74 18.24
N TYR A 235 19.76 -13.92 19.45
CA TYR A 235 19.17 -14.84 20.43
C TYR A 235 17.71 -14.48 20.78
N ILE A 236 17.35 -13.19 20.78
CA ILE A 236 15.98 -12.72 21.07
C ILE A 236 15.03 -13.17 19.95
N GLU A 237 15.50 -13.20 18.72
CA GLU A 237 14.67 -13.56 17.57
C GLU A 237 14.52 -15.07 17.45
N TYR A 238 15.55 -15.84 17.82
CA TYR A 238 15.41 -17.28 18.01
C TYR A 238 14.43 -17.64 19.12
N TYR A 239 14.42 -16.88 20.23
CA TYR A 239 13.42 -17.04 21.29
C TYR A 239 12.00 -16.89 20.73
N LYS A 240 11.75 -15.88 19.88
CA LYS A 240 10.46 -15.69 19.22
C LYS A 240 10.16 -16.81 18.23
N LEU A 241 11.12 -17.16 17.37
CA LEU A 241 10.98 -18.18 16.33
C LEU A 241 10.60 -19.55 16.90
N PHE A 242 11.24 -19.96 18.00
CA PHE A 242 10.97 -21.26 18.62
C PHE A 242 9.95 -21.20 19.76
N GLY A 243 9.41 -20.02 20.07
CA GLY A 243 8.47 -19.84 21.16
C GLY A 243 8.98 -20.26 22.54
N ALA A 244 10.28 -20.07 22.82
CA ALA A 244 10.94 -20.65 23.98
C ALA A 244 10.47 -20.02 25.31
N SER A 245 10.28 -20.79 26.38
CA SER A 245 9.93 -20.23 27.70
C SER A 245 11.11 -19.50 28.35
N GLN A 246 10.86 -18.31 28.92
CA GLN A 246 11.91 -17.44 29.45
C GLN A 246 12.73 -18.06 30.59
N GLY A 247 12.10 -18.87 31.45
CA GLY A 247 12.72 -19.39 32.67
C GLY A 247 13.79 -20.46 32.42
N VAL A 248 13.44 -21.53 31.70
CA VAL A 248 14.31 -22.72 31.56
C VAL A 248 14.85 -22.86 30.14
N GLN A 249 14.05 -22.56 29.12
CA GLN A 249 14.42 -22.85 27.73
C GLN A 249 15.35 -21.80 27.13
N VAL A 250 15.11 -20.51 27.41
CA VAL A 250 15.93 -19.41 26.87
C VAL A 250 17.41 -19.48 27.27
N PRO A 251 17.80 -19.75 28.54
CA PRO A 251 19.21 -19.90 28.91
C PRO A 251 19.91 -20.98 28.11
N ILE A 252 19.29 -22.16 27.99
CA ILE A 252 19.84 -23.32 27.28
C ILE A 252 19.92 -23.06 25.77
N LEU A 253 18.89 -22.46 25.18
CA LEU A 253 18.88 -22.06 23.78
C LEU A 253 19.98 -21.04 23.48
N LYS A 254 20.14 -20.02 24.33
CA LYS A 254 21.20 -19.02 24.18
C LYS A 254 22.58 -19.65 24.23
N GLU A 255 22.80 -20.56 25.16
CA GLU A 255 24.06 -21.29 25.27
C GLU A 255 24.33 -22.18 24.05
N SER A 256 23.34 -22.95 23.59
CA SER A 256 23.42 -23.76 22.37
C SER A 256 23.81 -22.91 21.15
N LEU A 257 23.17 -21.75 20.97
CA LEU A 257 23.49 -20.82 19.88
C LEU A 257 24.93 -20.30 20.00
N GLN A 258 25.39 -19.94 21.20
CA GLN A 258 26.75 -19.46 21.42
C GLN A 258 27.81 -20.53 21.15
N ARG A 259 27.57 -21.77 21.59
CA ARG A 259 28.45 -22.92 21.32
C ARG A 259 28.51 -23.19 19.81
N ASN A 260 27.37 -23.25 19.15
CA ASN A 260 27.30 -23.44 17.70
C ASN A 260 28.01 -22.33 16.92
N LYS A 261 27.80 -21.05 17.28
CA LYS A 261 28.53 -19.93 16.66
C LYS A 261 30.05 -20.09 16.75
N LYS A 262 30.57 -20.52 17.91
CA LYS A 262 32.01 -20.75 18.13
C LYS A 262 32.54 -21.99 17.39
N ILE A 263 31.82 -23.11 17.46
CA ILE A 263 32.26 -24.41 16.91
C ILE A 263 32.16 -24.41 15.39
N LYS A 264 31.11 -23.81 14.84
CA LYS A 264 30.76 -23.88 13.41
C LYS A 264 31.02 -22.58 12.64
N ASN A 265 31.58 -21.55 13.29
CA ASN A 265 31.84 -20.24 12.69
C ASN A 265 30.59 -19.66 11.98
N ASP A 266 29.48 -19.55 12.72
CA ASP A 266 28.14 -19.16 12.24
C ASP A 266 27.47 -20.12 11.21
N LYS A 267 28.10 -21.21 10.79
CA LYS A 267 27.55 -22.17 9.79
C LYS A 267 26.88 -23.39 10.45
N TYR A 268 25.81 -23.15 11.20
CA TYR A 268 25.05 -24.20 11.90
C TYR A 268 23.61 -24.27 11.40
N SER A 269 23.03 -25.47 11.36
CA SER A 269 21.61 -25.73 11.04
C SER A 269 20.76 -25.90 12.30
N PHE A 270 19.44 -26.04 12.14
CA PHE A 270 18.55 -26.36 13.27
C PHE A 270 18.90 -27.70 13.95
N SER A 271 19.36 -28.68 13.18
CA SER A 271 19.87 -29.95 13.72
C SER A 271 21.10 -29.78 14.62
N ASP A 272 22.00 -28.84 14.28
CA ASP A 272 23.18 -28.52 15.10
C ASP A 272 22.73 -27.84 16.42
N ILE A 273 21.69 -26.98 16.38
CA ILE A 273 21.10 -26.38 17.58
C ILE A 273 20.51 -27.45 18.50
N LYS A 274 19.72 -28.38 17.95
CA LYS A 274 19.11 -29.50 18.66
C LYS A 274 20.17 -30.37 19.34
N GLY A 275 21.21 -30.76 18.58
CA GLY A 275 22.31 -31.57 19.10
C GLY A 275 23.09 -30.90 20.24
N GLU A 276 23.34 -29.58 20.15
CA GLU A 276 23.97 -28.85 21.26
C GLU A 276 23.06 -28.71 22.49
N ILE A 277 21.73 -28.58 22.30
CA ILE A 277 20.79 -28.60 23.44
C ILE A 277 20.87 -29.95 24.16
N ASP A 278 20.86 -31.07 23.44
CA ASP A 278 20.97 -32.41 24.03
C ASP A 278 22.29 -32.59 24.81
N LYS A 279 23.40 -32.06 24.31
CA LYS A 279 24.69 -32.05 25.03
C LYS A 279 24.63 -31.23 26.31
N ILE A 280 24.05 -30.02 26.26
CA ILE A 280 23.90 -29.17 27.45
C ILE A 280 23.01 -29.85 28.50
N ILE A 281 21.94 -30.54 28.09
CA ILE A 281 21.11 -31.34 28.99
C ILE A 281 21.95 -32.43 29.69
N GLU A 282 22.77 -33.15 28.92
CA GLU A 282 23.61 -34.22 29.47
C GLU A 282 24.63 -33.67 30.48
N GLU A 283 25.29 -32.56 30.14
CA GLU A 283 26.25 -31.87 31.01
C GLU A 283 25.57 -31.38 32.30
N ASN A 284 24.42 -30.70 32.21
CA ASN A 284 23.69 -30.17 33.37
C ASN A 284 23.04 -31.25 34.25
N SER A 285 22.92 -32.48 33.74
CA SER A 285 22.44 -33.62 34.52
C SER A 285 23.52 -34.27 35.39
N LYS A 286 24.78 -33.86 35.19
CA LYS A 286 25.98 -34.36 35.85
C LYS A 286 26.62 -33.24 36.67
N GLU A 287 27.25 -33.59 37.78
CA GLU A 287 28.07 -32.69 38.58
C GLU A 287 29.33 -33.43 39.01
N LEU A 288 30.42 -32.72 39.32
CA LEU A 288 31.63 -33.33 39.87
C LEU A 288 31.58 -33.23 41.39
N ASP A 289 31.77 -34.37 42.07
CA ASP A 289 31.97 -34.37 43.51
C ASP A 289 33.36 -33.83 43.89
N ARG A 290 33.62 -33.70 45.20
CA ARG A 290 34.91 -33.22 45.73
C ARG A 290 36.13 -34.05 45.30
N ASN A 291 35.92 -35.25 44.76
CA ASN A 291 36.95 -36.18 44.29
C ASN A 291 37.02 -36.27 42.76
N ASN A 292 36.43 -35.31 42.03
CA ASN A 292 36.29 -35.32 40.57
C ASN A 292 35.56 -36.57 40.01
N LYS A 293 34.70 -37.21 40.80
CA LYS A 293 33.79 -38.25 40.29
C LYS A 293 32.50 -37.62 39.81
N ILE A 294 32.01 -38.10 38.67
CA ILE A 294 30.73 -37.71 38.12
C ILE A 294 29.62 -38.23 39.04
N VAL A 295 28.86 -37.31 39.61
CA VAL A 295 27.65 -37.54 40.39
C VAL A 295 26.43 -36.95 39.66
N ARG A 296 25.23 -37.29 40.12
CA ARG A 296 23.99 -36.73 39.58
C ARG A 296 23.90 -35.26 39.99
N GLY A 297 23.70 -34.37 39.02
CA GLY A 297 23.48 -32.95 39.28
C GLY A 297 22.11 -32.69 39.93
N ASN A 298 21.79 -31.41 40.13
CA ASN A 298 20.56 -30.97 40.79
C ASN A 298 19.27 -31.54 40.17
N PHE A 299 19.27 -31.80 38.86
CA PHE A 299 18.14 -32.39 38.14
C PHE A 299 18.61 -33.56 37.27
N SER A 300 17.76 -34.58 37.11
CA SER A 300 18.07 -35.69 36.18
C SER A 300 17.97 -35.28 34.72
N TYR A 301 18.60 -36.06 33.85
CA TYR A 301 18.45 -35.96 32.40
C TYR A 301 16.98 -35.92 31.98
N ASN A 302 16.13 -36.79 32.55
CA ASN A 302 14.70 -36.83 32.22
C ASN A 302 13.95 -35.56 32.65
N GLN A 303 14.33 -34.94 33.77
CA GLN A 303 13.71 -33.68 34.21
C GLN A 303 14.04 -32.54 33.24
N TRP A 304 15.33 -32.38 32.89
CA TRP A 304 15.77 -31.41 31.90
C TRP A 304 15.12 -31.64 30.53
N LYS A 305 15.12 -32.89 30.06
CA LYS A 305 14.50 -33.26 28.79
C LYS A 305 13.02 -32.92 28.76
N ASN A 306 12.27 -33.18 29.84
CA ASN A 306 10.85 -32.82 29.92
C ASN A 306 10.62 -31.30 29.81
N TRP A 307 11.47 -30.47 30.40
CA TRP A 307 11.36 -29.01 30.30
C TRP A 307 11.70 -28.47 28.91
N LEU A 308 12.64 -29.12 28.21
CA LEU A 308 13.10 -28.70 26.88
C LEU A 308 12.34 -29.38 25.74
N ASN A 309 11.59 -30.45 26.00
CA ASN A 309 10.86 -31.20 24.96
C ASN A 309 9.93 -30.30 24.11
N PRO A 310 9.17 -29.34 24.66
CA PRO A 310 8.37 -28.43 23.84
C PRO A 310 9.21 -27.57 22.89
N LEU A 311 10.40 -27.14 23.30
CA LEU A 311 11.34 -26.40 22.46
C LEU A 311 11.92 -27.32 21.37
N LEU A 312 12.40 -28.50 21.76
CA LEU A 312 12.98 -29.49 20.85
C LEU A 312 11.97 -29.93 19.79
N ASN A 313 10.71 -30.15 20.16
CA ASN A 313 9.64 -30.50 19.23
C ASN A 313 9.40 -29.40 18.19
N ARG A 314 9.42 -28.12 18.58
CA ARG A 314 9.23 -27.00 17.63
C ARG A 314 10.42 -26.85 16.68
N ILE A 315 11.65 -27.02 17.19
CA ILE A 315 12.85 -27.05 16.35
C ILE A 315 12.76 -28.21 15.36
N GLU A 316 12.30 -29.39 15.82
CA GLU A 316 12.14 -30.58 14.99
C GLU A 316 11.06 -30.40 13.91
N ILE A 317 9.93 -29.76 14.21
CA ILE A 317 8.91 -29.44 13.20
C ILE A 317 9.50 -28.57 12.09
N LEU A 318 10.27 -27.54 12.45
CA LEU A 318 10.93 -26.68 11.46
C LEU A 318 12.04 -27.40 10.69
N GLU A 319 12.78 -28.31 11.34
CA GLU A 319 13.82 -29.12 10.73
C GLU A 319 13.26 -30.13 9.70
N GLN A 320 12.05 -30.67 9.96
CA GLN A 320 11.35 -31.60 9.09
C GLN A 320 10.72 -30.92 7.87
N ASN A 321 10.58 -29.60 7.87
CA ASN A 321 10.11 -28.85 6.71
C ASN A 321 11.24 -28.71 5.68
N GLU A 322 11.25 -29.60 4.68
CA GLU A 322 12.29 -29.64 3.64
C GLU A 322 12.37 -28.35 2.82
N GLU A 323 11.22 -27.73 2.51
CA GLU A 323 11.14 -26.51 1.71
C GLU A 323 11.77 -25.33 2.45
N LEU A 324 11.34 -25.09 3.69
CA LEU A 324 11.89 -24.02 4.51
C LEU A 324 13.39 -24.23 4.79
N LYS A 325 13.81 -25.47 5.05
CA LYS A 325 15.21 -25.83 5.30
C LYS A 325 16.13 -25.46 4.13
N LEU A 326 15.70 -25.67 2.89
CA LEU A 326 16.48 -25.29 1.69
C LEU A 326 16.66 -23.77 1.56
N ILE A 327 15.77 -22.99 2.16
CA ILE A 327 15.77 -21.53 2.15
C ILE A 327 16.63 -20.97 3.30
N ILE A 328 16.50 -21.53 4.51
CA ILE A 328 17.07 -20.90 5.72
C ILE A 328 18.30 -21.61 6.32
N ASP A 329 18.44 -22.92 6.14
CA ASP A 329 19.45 -23.79 6.75
C ASP A 329 20.64 -24.04 5.78
N TYR A 330 21.12 -23.03 5.07
CA TYR A 330 22.23 -23.21 4.12
C TYR A 330 23.59 -22.91 4.78
N LYS A 331 24.55 -23.82 4.58
CA LYS A 331 25.86 -23.83 5.28
C LYS A 331 27.02 -23.22 4.49
N GLU A 332 26.74 -22.73 3.28
CA GLU A 332 27.76 -22.23 2.36
C GLU A 332 27.99 -20.71 2.51
N GLU A 333 29.19 -20.24 2.22
CA GLU A 333 29.52 -18.80 2.08
C GLU A 333 28.99 -18.28 0.74
N ILE A 334 27.67 -18.35 0.57
CA ILE A 334 27.00 -17.77 -0.59
C ILE A 334 26.29 -16.50 -0.14
N GLU A 335 26.38 -15.50 -1.01
CA GLU A 335 25.63 -14.26 -0.95
C GLU A 335 24.13 -14.56 -0.74
N ASN A 336 23.54 -13.99 0.31
CA ASN A 336 22.13 -14.21 0.58
C ASN A 336 21.25 -13.46 -0.45
N THR A 337 19.96 -13.79 -0.54
CA THR A 337 19.07 -13.18 -1.55
C THR A 337 19.04 -11.65 -1.48
N VAL A 338 19.05 -11.07 -0.27
CA VAL A 338 19.04 -9.61 -0.07
C VAL A 338 20.37 -8.99 -0.49
N GLU A 339 21.50 -9.60 -0.12
CA GLU A 339 22.83 -9.15 -0.58
C GLU A 339 22.93 -9.19 -2.11
N LYS A 340 22.45 -10.27 -2.75
CA LYS A 340 22.42 -10.42 -4.20
C LYS A 340 21.62 -9.30 -4.86
N ILE A 341 20.42 -9.03 -4.35
CA ILE A 341 19.58 -7.92 -4.85
C ILE A 341 20.29 -6.57 -4.66
N LYS A 342 20.93 -6.37 -3.52
CA LYS A 342 21.67 -5.13 -3.22
C LYS A 342 22.82 -4.92 -4.19
N ASN A 343 23.62 -5.95 -4.47
CA ASN A 343 24.83 -5.84 -5.27
C ASN A 343 24.55 -5.91 -6.79
N ASP A 344 23.37 -6.39 -7.20
CA ASP A 344 22.94 -6.39 -8.59
C ASP A 344 22.76 -4.95 -9.13
N LYS A 345 23.45 -4.67 -10.24
CA LYS A 345 23.42 -3.38 -10.96
C LYS A 345 22.78 -3.49 -12.33
N GLU A 346 22.41 -4.70 -12.76
CA GLU A 346 21.86 -4.95 -14.08
C GLU A 346 20.33 -4.87 -14.06
N ASN A 347 19.71 -5.34 -12.98
CA ASN A 347 18.27 -5.45 -12.84
C ASN A 347 17.68 -4.29 -12.03
N ASN A 348 16.50 -3.85 -12.45
CA ASN A 348 15.72 -2.81 -11.79
C ASN A 348 14.63 -3.39 -10.89
N VAL A 349 14.04 -4.50 -11.30
CA VAL A 349 12.90 -5.13 -10.62
C VAL A 349 13.25 -6.56 -10.23
N PHE A 350 13.04 -6.93 -8.97
CA PHE A 350 13.30 -8.26 -8.43
C PHE A 350 11.96 -8.86 -8.01
N ILE A 351 11.49 -9.86 -8.74
CA ILE A 351 10.18 -10.48 -8.50
C ILE A 351 10.42 -11.77 -7.72
N ILE A 352 9.93 -11.82 -6.49
CA ILE A 352 10.07 -12.98 -5.60
C ILE A 352 8.76 -13.74 -5.55
N GLU A 353 8.81 -15.01 -5.93
CA GLU A 353 7.69 -15.93 -5.83
C GLU A 353 7.45 -16.31 -4.36
N LEU A 354 6.24 -16.09 -3.86
CA LEU A 354 5.88 -16.32 -2.45
C LEU A 354 4.69 -17.27 -2.28
N ASP A 355 4.61 -18.31 -3.10
CA ASP A 355 3.62 -19.37 -2.93
C ASP A 355 4.02 -20.33 -1.81
N PHE A 356 3.89 -19.84 -0.57
CA PHE A 356 4.19 -20.54 0.68
C PHE A 356 2.94 -20.64 1.57
N ASP A 357 2.92 -21.66 2.43
CA ASP A 357 1.95 -21.75 3.51
C ASP A 357 2.16 -20.62 4.53
N LYS A 358 1.12 -20.27 5.30
CA LYS A 358 1.15 -19.09 6.18
C LYS A 358 2.33 -19.11 7.16
N GLU A 359 2.61 -20.25 7.78
CA GLU A 359 3.67 -20.37 8.79
C GLU A 359 5.07 -20.19 8.21
N GLU A 360 5.31 -20.74 7.01
CA GLU A 360 6.56 -20.57 6.27
C GLU A 360 6.74 -19.13 5.82
N LEU A 361 5.67 -18.54 5.28
CA LEU A 361 5.63 -17.17 4.82
C LEU A 361 5.98 -16.20 5.96
N ASP A 362 5.43 -16.40 7.16
CA ASP A 362 5.77 -15.58 8.32
C ASP A 362 7.27 -15.61 8.67
N ILE A 363 7.91 -16.77 8.56
CA ILE A 363 9.35 -16.94 8.83
C ILE A 363 10.18 -16.29 7.72
N ILE A 364 9.85 -16.56 6.46
CA ILE A 364 10.51 -16.01 5.27
C ILE A 364 10.44 -14.48 5.30
N MET A 365 9.25 -13.93 5.52
CA MET A 365 9.01 -12.49 5.59
C MET A 365 9.78 -11.84 6.74
N PHE A 366 9.84 -12.51 7.88
CA PHE A 366 10.59 -12.03 9.04
C PHE A 366 12.09 -11.96 8.76
N ILE A 367 12.70 -13.04 8.24
CA ILE A 367 14.14 -13.09 7.95
C ILE A 367 14.48 -12.14 6.81
N PHE A 368 13.71 -12.14 5.71
CA PHE A 368 13.93 -11.26 4.58
C PHE A 368 13.87 -9.79 5.01
N SER A 369 12.80 -9.38 5.69
CA SER A 369 12.62 -8.00 6.11
C SER A 369 13.70 -7.56 7.10
N LYS A 370 14.19 -8.48 7.94
CA LYS A 370 15.35 -8.23 8.80
C LYS A 370 16.61 -7.94 7.99
N LEU A 371 16.95 -8.83 7.05
CA LEU A 371 18.13 -8.70 6.21
C LEU A 371 18.06 -7.38 5.43
N LEU A 372 16.92 -7.10 4.81
CA LEU A 372 16.67 -5.85 4.10
C LEU A 372 16.91 -4.62 4.98
N TYR A 373 16.33 -4.61 6.19
CA TYR A 373 16.48 -3.51 7.14
C TYR A 373 17.93 -3.29 7.59
N ASN A 374 18.74 -4.35 7.70
CA ASN A 374 20.12 -4.27 8.17
C ASN A 374 21.11 -3.99 7.03
N GLU A 375 20.94 -4.63 5.88
CA GLU A 375 21.94 -4.70 4.82
C GLU A 375 21.71 -3.64 3.74
N CYS A 376 20.47 -3.16 3.54
CA CYS A 376 20.11 -2.25 2.44
C CYS A 376 19.79 -0.81 2.87
N LYS A 377 20.38 -0.33 3.97
CA LYS A 377 20.24 1.07 4.38
C LYS A 377 20.88 2.00 3.34
N ASN A 378 20.16 3.03 2.95
CA ASN A 378 20.50 4.07 1.98
C ASN A 378 20.60 3.58 0.52
N GLU A 379 20.06 2.39 0.22
CA GLU A 379 20.04 1.84 -1.15
C GLU A 379 18.81 2.29 -1.96
N ASN A 380 17.90 3.07 -1.37
CA ASN A 380 16.65 3.55 -2.01
C ASN A 380 15.83 2.42 -2.64
N ILE A 381 15.49 1.42 -1.82
CA ILE A 381 14.72 0.24 -2.21
C ILE A 381 13.24 0.46 -1.95
N VAL A 382 12.42 0.09 -2.94
CA VAL A 382 10.96 0.00 -2.79
C VAL A 382 10.56 -1.46 -2.68
N LEU A 383 9.93 -1.84 -1.58
CA LEU A 383 9.37 -3.17 -1.38
C LEU A 383 7.85 -3.16 -1.65
N VAL A 384 7.44 -3.82 -2.71
CA VAL A 384 6.04 -4.04 -3.08
C VAL A 384 5.56 -5.33 -2.42
N LEU A 385 4.55 -5.18 -1.58
CA LEU A 385 3.93 -6.21 -0.78
C LEU A 385 2.53 -6.48 -1.35
N GLU A 386 2.43 -7.42 -2.30
CA GLU A 386 1.13 -7.83 -2.83
C GLU A 386 0.40 -8.76 -1.88
N GLU A 387 -0.93 -8.69 -1.95
CA GLU A 387 -1.84 -9.45 -1.09
C GLU A 387 -1.44 -9.33 0.40
N ALA A 388 -0.99 -8.15 0.82
CA ALA A 388 -0.29 -7.91 2.09
C ALA A 388 -1.02 -8.40 3.35
N HIS A 389 -2.34 -8.49 3.32
CA HIS A 389 -3.16 -9.07 4.41
C HIS A 389 -2.80 -10.54 4.76
N ARG A 390 -2.14 -11.28 3.84
CA ARG A 390 -1.64 -12.64 4.10
C ARG A 390 -0.56 -12.70 5.19
N TYR A 391 0.24 -11.64 5.34
CA TYR A 391 1.43 -11.64 6.22
C TYR A 391 1.62 -10.32 7.02
N ILE A 392 0.75 -9.32 6.83
CA ILE A 392 0.72 -8.07 7.61
C ILE A 392 -0.64 -7.93 8.31
N ASN A 393 -1.06 -8.96 9.04
CA ASN A 393 -2.34 -8.95 9.74
C ASN A 393 -2.26 -8.20 11.08
N GLU A 394 -3.32 -7.49 11.46
CA GLU A 394 -3.47 -6.83 12.77
C GLU A 394 -3.65 -7.84 13.93
N GLU A 395 -4.24 -9.00 13.67
CA GLU A 395 -4.48 -10.05 14.69
C GLU A 395 -3.24 -10.92 14.96
N ASP A 396 -2.17 -10.71 14.19
CA ASP A 396 -0.90 -11.42 14.36
C ASP A 396 -0.01 -10.81 15.47
N ILE A 397 -0.62 -10.24 16.52
CA ILE A 397 0.04 -9.71 17.72
C ILE A 397 0.03 -10.78 18.82
N GLY A 398 1.01 -11.68 18.80
CA GLY A 398 1.27 -12.65 19.89
C GLY A 398 2.72 -12.57 20.35
N GLU A 399 3.00 -12.94 21.60
CA GLU A 399 4.36 -12.89 22.21
C GLU A 399 5.41 -13.68 21.38
N TYR A 400 4.95 -14.66 20.60
CA TYR A 400 5.76 -15.55 19.76
C TYR A 400 5.53 -15.39 18.24
N LYS A 401 4.73 -14.42 17.78
CA LYS A 401 4.47 -14.24 16.34
C LYS A 401 5.59 -13.41 15.69
N LEU A 402 6.16 -13.95 14.61
CA LEU A 402 7.24 -13.33 13.84
C LEU A 402 6.73 -12.33 12.79
N GLY A 403 5.62 -12.66 12.13
CA GLY A 403 5.35 -12.30 10.73
C GLY A 403 5.50 -10.84 10.33
N ASN A 404 5.05 -9.89 11.15
CA ASN A 404 5.02 -8.48 10.75
C ASN A 404 6.02 -7.57 11.49
N TYR A 405 6.81 -8.06 12.46
CA TYR A 405 7.64 -7.19 13.32
C TYR A 405 8.61 -6.30 12.52
N TYR A 406 9.40 -6.90 11.62
CA TYR A 406 10.37 -6.14 10.82
C TYR A 406 9.70 -5.28 9.76
N ILE A 407 8.56 -5.70 9.22
CA ILE A 407 7.79 -4.88 8.27
C ILE A 407 7.23 -3.64 8.98
N GLN A 408 6.69 -3.78 10.19
CA GLN A 408 6.27 -2.65 11.02
C GLN A 408 7.45 -1.73 11.35
N LYS A 409 8.62 -2.30 11.61
CA LYS A 409 9.84 -1.52 11.85
C LYS A 409 10.26 -0.74 10.60
N ILE A 410 10.23 -1.35 9.42
CA ILE A 410 10.47 -0.68 8.14
C ILE A 410 9.43 0.41 7.89
N ALA A 411 8.15 0.18 8.17
CA ALA A 411 7.12 1.21 8.00
C ALA A 411 7.38 2.44 8.89
N ARG A 412 7.87 2.25 10.12
CA ARG A 412 8.14 3.37 11.07
C ARG A 412 9.47 4.09 10.82
N GLU A 413 10.49 3.36 10.39
CA GLU A 413 11.87 3.86 10.36
C GLU A 413 12.51 3.82 8.96
N GLY A 414 12.02 2.96 8.07
CA GLY A 414 12.61 2.64 6.77
C GLY A 414 12.78 3.85 5.87
N ARG A 415 11.83 4.79 5.89
CA ARG A 415 11.93 6.06 5.16
C ARG A 415 13.24 6.82 5.43
N LYS A 416 13.75 6.79 6.68
CA LYS A 416 15.03 7.46 7.03
C LYS A 416 16.25 6.78 6.42
N PHE A 417 16.11 5.52 6.05
CA PHE A 417 17.16 4.68 5.51
C PHE A 417 16.91 4.33 4.03
N GLY A 418 16.02 5.04 3.34
CA GLY A 418 15.72 4.78 1.93
C GLY A 418 15.09 3.40 1.69
N ILE A 419 14.30 2.89 2.61
CA ILE A 419 13.50 1.66 2.41
C ILE A 419 12.03 2.02 2.52
N SER A 420 11.31 1.88 1.41
CA SER A 420 9.90 2.25 1.30
C SER A 420 9.03 1.03 1.01
N LEU A 421 7.73 1.17 1.25
CA LEU A 421 6.76 0.10 1.12
C LEU A 421 5.66 0.52 0.14
N ILE A 422 5.28 -0.37 -0.77
CA ILE A 422 4.01 -0.28 -1.48
C ILE A 422 3.17 -1.46 -0.99
N VAL A 423 2.12 -1.17 -0.23
CA VAL A 423 1.26 -2.18 0.39
C VAL A 423 0.00 -2.33 -0.44
N SER A 424 -0.11 -3.45 -1.16
CA SER A 424 -1.29 -3.78 -1.98
C SER A 424 -2.15 -4.84 -1.29
N SER A 425 -3.47 -4.59 -1.16
CA SER A 425 -4.39 -5.56 -0.57
C SER A 425 -5.85 -5.33 -0.96
N GLN A 426 -6.61 -6.42 -1.02
CA GLN A 426 -8.07 -6.41 -1.13
C GLN A 426 -8.82 -6.35 0.19
N ARG A 427 -8.14 -6.53 1.33
CA ARG A 427 -8.74 -6.47 2.67
C ARG A 427 -8.00 -5.46 3.55
N PRO A 428 -8.06 -4.15 3.22
CA PRO A 428 -7.33 -3.15 3.96
C PRO A 428 -7.69 -3.10 5.46
N SER A 429 -8.91 -3.48 5.84
CA SER A 429 -9.33 -3.52 7.25
C SER A 429 -8.65 -4.60 8.10
N GLU A 430 -8.07 -5.64 7.49
CA GLU A 430 -7.31 -6.71 8.17
C GLU A 430 -5.82 -6.36 8.36
N LEU A 431 -5.33 -5.32 7.67
CA LEU A 431 -3.92 -4.93 7.70
C LEU A 431 -3.50 -4.33 9.04
N SER A 432 -2.22 -4.49 9.38
CA SER A 432 -1.66 -3.85 10.57
C SER A 432 -1.83 -2.33 10.51
N LYS A 433 -2.51 -1.77 11.51
CA LYS A 433 -2.71 -0.31 11.65
C LYS A 433 -1.38 0.42 11.74
N SER A 434 -0.37 -0.22 12.31
CA SER A 434 0.96 0.36 12.48
C SER A 434 1.75 0.46 11.17
N VAL A 435 1.42 -0.34 10.15
CA VAL A 435 1.99 -0.21 8.80
C VAL A 435 1.18 0.81 8.00
N VAL A 436 -0.15 0.65 7.95
CA VAL A 436 -1.04 1.53 7.18
C VAL A 436 -0.92 2.99 7.61
N SER A 437 -0.85 3.27 8.92
CA SER A 437 -0.74 4.65 9.44
C SER A 437 0.56 5.36 9.01
N GLN A 438 1.54 4.61 8.48
CA GLN A 438 2.78 5.16 7.95
C GLN A 438 2.71 5.38 6.43
N CYS A 439 1.66 4.93 5.74
CA CYS A 439 1.43 5.29 4.34
C CYS A 439 0.96 6.74 4.25
N ASN A 440 1.78 7.61 3.64
CA ASN A 440 1.42 9.02 3.43
C ASN A 440 0.53 9.23 2.20
N SER A 441 0.36 8.20 1.35
CA SER A 441 -0.45 8.29 0.13
C SER A 441 -1.18 6.98 -0.14
N PHE A 442 -2.32 7.10 -0.81
CA PHE A 442 -3.22 5.99 -1.08
C PHE A 442 -3.80 6.05 -2.49
N ILE A 443 -3.93 4.89 -3.12
CA ILE A 443 -4.69 4.68 -4.36
C ILE A 443 -5.75 3.61 -4.06
N ILE A 444 -7.01 4.02 -4.05
CA ILE A 444 -8.13 3.19 -3.60
C ILE A 444 -9.04 2.92 -4.79
N HIS A 445 -8.96 1.71 -5.32
CA HIS A 445 -9.89 1.15 -6.29
C HIS A 445 -11.23 0.78 -5.63
N ARG A 446 -12.16 0.23 -6.41
CA ARG A 446 -13.47 -0.21 -5.91
C ARG A 446 -13.35 -1.12 -4.68
N LEU A 447 -14.03 -0.72 -3.61
CA LEU A 447 -14.23 -1.49 -2.38
C LEU A 447 -15.73 -1.60 -2.09
N THR A 448 -16.18 -2.80 -1.74
CA THR A 448 -17.61 -3.08 -1.48
C THR A 448 -17.90 -3.44 -0.03
N ASN A 449 -16.90 -3.91 0.71
CA ASN A 449 -17.08 -4.31 2.10
C ASN A 449 -17.22 -3.08 3.01
N LYS A 450 -18.13 -3.17 3.99
CA LYS A 450 -18.37 -2.11 4.97
C LYS A 450 -17.13 -1.84 5.85
N SER A 451 -16.45 -2.87 6.33
CA SER A 451 -15.26 -2.68 7.19
C SER A 451 -14.12 -1.98 6.45
N ASP A 452 -13.93 -2.31 5.17
CA ASP A 452 -12.92 -1.68 4.31
C ASP A 452 -13.29 -0.23 3.96
N ASN A 453 -14.57 0.05 3.71
CA ASN A 453 -15.04 1.43 3.51
C ASN A 453 -14.89 2.28 4.79
N GLU A 454 -15.18 1.72 5.97
CA GLU A 454 -14.95 2.39 7.25
C GLU A 454 -13.47 2.66 7.51
N PHE A 455 -12.60 1.74 7.10
CA PHE A 455 -11.16 1.94 7.13
C PHE A 455 -10.74 3.13 6.24
N VAL A 456 -11.20 3.17 4.98
CA VAL A 456 -10.89 4.28 4.07
C VAL A 456 -11.48 5.60 4.59
N TYR A 457 -12.67 5.58 5.20
CA TYR A 457 -13.28 6.75 5.82
C TYR A 457 -12.38 7.43 6.86
N ARG A 458 -11.59 6.64 7.60
CA ARG A 458 -10.65 7.15 8.61
C ARG A 458 -9.38 7.76 8.01
N ILE A 459 -9.02 7.35 6.80
CA ILE A 459 -7.84 7.85 6.08
C ILE A 459 -8.16 9.19 5.38
N LEU A 460 -9.38 9.33 4.84
CA LEU A 460 -9.77 10.51 4.07
C LEU A 460 -9.97 11.75 4.95
N SER A 461 -9.53 12.91 4.43
CA SER A 461 -9.84 14.22 5.00
C SER A 461 -11.36 14.49 4.96
N SER A 462 -11.85 15.35 5.85
CA SER A 462 -13.30 15.60 6.00
C SER A 462 -14.01 15.97 4.69
N HIS A 463 -13.39 16.80 3.86
CA HIS A 463 -13.94 17.24 2.56
C HIS A 463 -13.90 16.12 1.50
N SER A 464 -13.08 15.10 1.69
CA SER A 464 -12.91 13.97 0.76
C SER A 464 -13.85 12.81 1.06
N LYS A 465 -14.52 12.82 2.22
CA LYS A 465 -15.42 11.73 2.64
C LYS A 465 -16.59 11.50 1.69
N GLY A 466 -17.02 12.52 0.94
CA GLY A 466 -18.05 12.37 -0.10
C GLY A 466 -17.70 11.32 -1.16
N TYR A 467 -16.41 11.14 -1.46
CA TYR A 467 -15.94 10.15 -2.44
C TYR A 467 -16.25 8.70 -2.05
N LEU A 468 -16.43 8.39 -0.76
CA LEU A 468 -16.74 7.04 -0.30
C LEU A 468 -18.03 6.49 -0.89
N SER A 469 -19.03 7.35 -1.08
CA SER A 469 -20.31 6.98 -1.69
C SER A 469 -20.18 6.50 -3.15
N LEU A 470 -19.04 6.79 -3.77
CA LEU A 470 -18.75 6.48 -5.17
C LEU A 470 -17.79 5.29 -5.31
N LEU A 471 -17.01 4.97 -4.27
CA LEU A 471 -16.03 3.90 -4.31
C LEU A 471 -16.65 2.56 -4.73
N SER A 472 -17.83 2.23 -4.22
CA SER A 472 -18.53 0.98 -4.56
C SER A 472 -18.95 0.88 -6.02
N GLY A 473 -19.11 2.03 -6.70
CA GLY A 473 -19.54 2.13 -8.09
C GLY A 473 -18.39 2.30 -9.10
N LEU A 474 -17.13 2.38 -8.65
CA LEU A 474 -16.00 2.59 -9.56
C LEU A 474 -15.84 1.42 -10.55
N GLU A 475 -15.63 1.77 -11.83
CA GLU A 475 -15.26 0.80 -12.86
C GLU A 475 -13.82 0.31 -12.67
N LYS A 476 -13.46 -0.79 -13.35
CA LYS A 476 -12.06 -1.24 -13.43
C LYS A 476 -11.17 -0.08 -13.89
N GLN A 477 -9.94 -0.03 -13.37
CA GLN A 477 -8.93 1.00 -13.69
C GLN A 477 -9.22 2.40 -13.12
N HIS A 478 -10.36 2.63 -12.50
CA HIS A 478 -10.64 3.88 -11.79
C HIS A 478 -10.35 3.74 -10.30
N ALA A 479 -9.66 4.74 -9.76
CA ALA A 479 -9.28 4.77 -8.36
C ALA A 479 -9.35 6.18 -7.79
N LEU A 480 -9.69 6.28 -6.51
CA LEU A 480 -9.52 7.48 -5.71
C LEU A 480 -8.04 7.60 -5.32
N VAL A 481 -7.40 8.71 -5.67
CA VAL A 481 -6.04 9.04 -5.22
C VAL A 481 -6.09 10.08 -4.11
N CYS A 482 -5.32 9.90 -3.05
CA CYS A 482 -5.25 10.85 -1.94
C CYS A 482 -3.93 10.75 -1.17
N GLY A 483 -3.65 11.77 -0.36
CA GLY A 483 -2.43 11.89 0.44
C GLY A 483 -1.34 12.73 -0.23
N GLU A 484 -0.19 12.82 0.42
CA GLU A 484 0.84 13.83 0.11
C GLU A 484 1.48 13.74 -1.27
N ALA A 485 1.43 12.57 -1.93
CA ALA A 485 1.98 12.40 -3.27
C ALA A 485 1.15 13.14 -4.33
N PHE A 486 -0.11 13.43 -4.04
CA PHE A 486 -1.05 14.02 -4.99
C PHE A 486 -1.35 15.46 -4.60
N GLY A 487 -1.56 16.33 -5.60
CA GLY A 487 -1.88 17.75 -5.36
C GLY A 487 -3.30 17.94 -4.82
N PHE A 488 -4.21 17.02 -5.15
CA PHE A 488 -5.60 17.05 -4.75
C PHE A 488 -6.19 15.63 -4.71
N THR A 489 -7.17 15.40 -3.83
CA THR A 489 -7.88 14.12 -3.77
C THR A 489 -8.91 14.03 -4.90
N ASP A 490 -8.77 13.07 -5.81
CA ASP A 490 -9.71 12.91 -6.94
C ASP A 490 -9.86 11.44 -7.37
N ILE A 491 -10.94 11.16 -8.09
CA ILE A 491 -11.09 9.88 -8.80
C ILE A 491 -10.44 10.03 -10.17
N ILE A 492 -9.54 9.10 -10.50
CA ILE A 492 -8.79 9.13 -11.74
C ILE A 492 -8.89 7.79 -12.45
N LYS A 493 -8.83 7.83 -13.78
CA LYS A 493 -8.52 6.66 -14.61
C LYS A 493 -7.01 6.50 -14.65
N ILE A 494 -6.50 5.41 -14.06
CA ILE A 494 -5.07 5.10 -13.99
C ILE A 494 -4.55 4.78 -15.40
N GLU A 495 -3.34 5.24 -15.74
CA GLU A 495 -2.66 4.85 -16.99
C GLU A 495 -2.49 3.33 -17.06
N THR A 496 -2.72 2.74 -18.23
CA THR A 496 -2.59 1.28 -18.40
C THR A 496 -1.12 0.88 -18.41
N ALA A 497 -0.77 -0.16 -17.64
CA ALA A 497 0.54 -0.80 -17.79
C ALA A 497 0.68 -1.44 -19.18
N ASN A 498 1.87 -1.40 -19.76
CA ASN A 498 2.15 -2.04 -21.03
C ASN A 498 3.58 -2.65 -21.04
N PRO A 499 3.72 -3.98 -20.98
CA PRO A 499 2.64 -4.98 -20.89
C PRO A 499 1.92 -4.96 -19.53
N THR A 500 0.74 -5.57 -19.47
CA THR A 500 -0.04 -5.75 -18.22
C THR A 500 0.41 -6.99 -17.45
N PRO A 501 0.23 -7.03 -16.11
CA PRO A 501 0.41 -8.27 -15.35
C PRO A 501 -0.64 -9.33 -15.74
N LYS A 502 -0.31 -10.61 -15.56
CA LYS A 502 -1.19 -11.77 -15.85
C LYS A 502 -2.30 -11.92 -14.80
N SER A 503 -3.19 -10.95 -14.77
CA SER A 503 -4.25 -10.79 -13.75
C SER A 503 -5.66 -11.14 -14.27
N GLU A 504 -5.75 -11.76 -15.44
CA GLU A 504 -7.03 -12.19 -16.01
C GLU A 504 -7.50 -13.50 -15.39
N ASP A 505 -8.81 -13.59 -15.14
CA ASP A 505 -9.40 -14.82 -14.63
C ASP A 505 -9.21 -15.96 -15.66
N PRO A 506 -8.94 -17.19 -15.20
CA PRO A 506 -8.81 -18.33 -16.09
C PRO A 506 -10.10 -18.55 -16.87
N LYS A 507 -10.00 -18.59 -18.21
CA LYS A 507 -11.12 -18.94 -19.07
C LYS A 507 -11.41 -20.44 -19.03
N MET A 508 -12.18 -20.85 -18.02
CA MET A 508 -12.46 -22.27 -17.72
C MET A 508 -13.02 -23.03 -18.92
N ILE A 509 -14.00 -22.45 -19.64
CA ILE A 509 -14.66 -23.13 -20.76
C ILE A 509 -13.71 -23.35 -21.94
N GLU A 510 -12.87 -22.36 -22.28
CA GLU A 510 -11.87 -22.52 -23.35
C GLU A 510 -10.91 -23.66 -22.98
N LYS A 511 -10.34 -23.66 -21.77
CA LYS A 511 -9.45 -24.73 -21.30
C LYS A 511 -10.11 -26.11 -21.30
N TRP A 512 -11.37 -26.22 -20.86
CA TRP A 512 -12.08 -27.50 -20.84
C TRP A 512 -12.44 -28.00 -22.24
N ARG A 513 -12.67 -27.08 -23.19
CA ARG A 513 -12.87 -27.44 -24.60
C ARG A 513 -11.59 -27.93 -25.26
N ASP A 514 -10.46 -27.27 -25.00
CA ASP A 514 -9.16 -27.71 -25.52
C ASP A 514 -8.80 -29.12 -25.01
N ASN A 515 -9.18 -29.42 -23.77
CA ASN A 515 -9.03 -30.77 -23.20
C ASN A 515 -9.87 -31.82 -23.92
N LEU A 516 -11.01 -31.47 -24.52
CA LEU A 516 -11.84 -32.40 -25.31
C LEU A 516 -11.27 -32.66 -26.71
N GLU A 517 -10.58 -31.66 -27.30
CA GLU A 517 -9.93 -31.79 -28.61
C GLU A 517 -8.59 -32.55 -28.56
N SER A 518 -8.09 -32.83 -27.35
CA SER A 518 -6.88 -33.61 -27.09
C SER A 518 -7.14 -35.07 -26.66
N PHE A 519 -8.42 -35.49 -26.66
CA PHE A 519 -8.86 -36.90 -26.69
C PHE A 519 -9.22 -37.31 -28.11
#